data_AF-A0A838B1F0-F1
#
_entry.id   AF-A0A838B1F0-F1
#
_cell.length_a   1.000
_cell.length_b   1.000
_cell.length_c   1.000
_cell.angle_alpha   90.00
_cell.angle_beta   90.00
_cell.angle_gamma   90.00
#
_symmetry.space_group_name_H-M   'P 1'
#
loop_
_entity.id
_entity.type
_entity.pdbx_description
1 polymer ?
#
loop_
_entity_poly.entity_id
_entity_poly.type
_entity_poly.pdbx_seq_one_letter_code
_entity_poly.pdbx_strand_id
1 'polypeptide(L)'
;MAHVLFVIVAGWRNDLVETRRRLRGPVLAAAALYAVAVIAVQISELLWRPAGALSPLAAAALLMLSLAAIGALLQANPDLFARPVRPQPAEVSLPDMQAPSGDDAKIAAKLDRLMRGERAYRAEDLSIAALALRVGVPEYKLRRLINRQLGHRNFNAYLNQWRLAEVTQALADPDQRDVPISTIALDAGFQSLGPFNRAFKAETGLTPTAFRAQALSDAKRDPSAAAKAAT
;
A
#
# COMPACT_ATOMS: atom_id res chain seq x y z
N MET A 1 22.92 -13.51 21.45
CA MET A 1 22.79 -12.04 21.61
C MET A 1 22.99 -11.26 20.31
N ALA A 2 24.09 -11.47 19.56
CA ALA A 2 24.36 -10.73 18.32
C ALA A 2 23.28 -10.89 17.22
N HIS A 3 22.69 -12.09 17.10
CA HIS A 3 21.63 -12.34 16.11
C HIS A 3 20.35 -11.54 16.38
N VAL A 4 19.98 -11.37 17.66
CA VAL A 4 18.81 -10.59 18.08
C VAL A 4 19.04 -9.10 17.82
N LEU A 5 20.24 -8.60 18.12
CA LEU A 5 20.66 -7.23 17.80
C LEU A 5 20.65 -6.97 16.29
N PHE A 6 21.14 -7.92 15.49
CA PHE A 6 21.14 -7.79 14.02
C PHE A 6 19.73 -7.75 13.43
N VAL A 7 18.81 -8.61 13.90
CA VAL A 7 17.41 -8.62 13.44
C VAL A 7 16.70 -7.31 13.79
N ILE A 8 16.97 -6.75 14.97
CA ILE A 8 16.40 -5.47 15.41
C ILE A 8 16.93 -4.30 14.58
N VAL A 9 18.23 -4.29 14.26
CA VAL A 9 18.86 -3.24 13.44
C VAL A 9 18.48 -3.36 11.96
N ALA A 10 18.32 -4.58 11.44
CA ALA A 10 17.91 -4.80 10.05
C ALA A 10 16.45 -4.39 9.78
N GLY A 11 15.57 -4.52 10.79
CA GLY A 11 14.17 -4.09 10.70
C GLY A 11 13.95 -2.56 10.71
N TRP A 12 14.96 -1.77 11.04
CA TRP A 12 14.85 -0.30 11.17
C TRP A 12 14.58 0.43 9.85
N ARG A 13 15.02 -0.11 8.70
CA ARG A 13 14.91 0.55 7.39
C ARG A 13 13.55 0.37 6.71
N ASN A 14 12.68 -0.51 7.22
CA ASN A 14 11.44 -0.91 6.54
C ASN A 14 10.15 -0.50 7.25
N ASP A 15 10.24 0.25 8.35
CA ASP A 15 9.09 0.65 9.17
C ASP A 15 8.61 2.06 8.78
N LEU A 16 7.56 2.11 7.95
CA LEU A 16 6.97 3.33 7.37
C LEU A 16 6.11 4.14 8.37
N VAL A 17 6.12 3.77 9.67
CA VAL A 17 5.34 4.47 10.71
C VAL A 17 6.29 5.16 11.70
N GLU A 18 6.48 6.46 11.49
CA GLU A 18 7.40 7.33 12.23
C GLU A 18 7.19 7.28 13.76
N THR A 19 5.96 7.03 14.20
CA THR A 19 5.57 6.94 15.62
C THR A 19 6.19 5.73 16.34
N ARG A 20 6.38 4.59 15.64
CA ARG A 20 6.99 3.38 16.23
C ARG A 20 8.51 3.45 16.30
N ARG A 21 9.14 4.22 15.41
CA ARG A 21 10.60 4.42 15.35
C ARG A 21 11.12 5.22 16.55
N ARG A 22 10.37 6.24 16.99
CA ARG A 22 10.74 7.11 18.12
C ARG A 22 10.73 6.44 19.49
N LEU A 23 9.90 5.41 19.69
CA LEU A 23 9.83 4.69 20.98
C LEU A 23 10.85 3.54 21.09
N ARG A 24 11.27 2.95 19.97
CA ARG A 24 12.23 1.83 19.96
C ARG A 24 13.64 2.25 20.31
N GLY A 25 14.06 3.44 19.89
CA GLY A 25 15.38 4.01 20.21
C GLY A 25 15.67 4.07 21.72
N PRO A 26 14.84 4.76 22.53
CA PRO A 26 15.06 4.85 23.97
C PRO A 26 14.92 3.50 24.69
N VAL A 27 14.02 2.62 24.23
CA VAL A 27 13.86 1.28 24.82
C VAL A 27 15.10 0.41 24.59
N LEU A 28 15.69 0.44 23.39
CA LEU A 28 16.93 -0.28 23.10
C LEU A 28 18.12 0.30 23.86
N ALA A 29 18.19 1.62 24.00
CA ALA A 29 19.21 2.28 24.80
C ALA A 29 19.12 1.88 26.29
N ALA A 30 17.90 1.85 26.84
CA ALA A 30 17.66 1.41 28.22
C ALA A 30 18.02 -0.07 28.44
N ALA A 31 17.66 -0.95 27.50
CA ALA A 31 18.02 -2.36 27.56
C ALA A 31 19.54 -2.61 27.45
N ALA A 32 20.22 -1.85 26.58
CA ALA A 32 21.67 -1.92 26.46
C ALA A 32 22.37 -1.43 27.74
N LEU A 33 21.92 -0.32 28.32
CA LEU A 33 22.44 0.22 29.57
C LEU A 33 22.24 -0.77 30.74
N TYR A 34 21.08 -1.43 30.80
CA TYR A 34 20.80 -2.47 31.77
C TYR A 34 21.76 -3.66 31.65
N ALA A 35 21.99 -4.17 30.44
CA ALA A 35 22.92 -5.28 30.22
C ALA A 35 24.35 -4.92 30.65
N VAL A 36 24.79 -3.70 30.37
CA VAL A 36 26.11 -3.20 30.81
C VAL A 36 26.20 -3.12 32.33
N ALA A 37 25.15 -2.63 33.01
CA ALA A 37 25.13 -2.55 34.47
C ALA A 37 25.22 -3.93 35.14
N VAL A 38 24.50 -4.93 34.61
CA VAL A 38 24.56 -6.31 35.13
C VAL A 38 25.95 -6.92 34.95
N ILE A 39 26.56 -6.72 33.78
CA ILE A 39 27.93 -7.20 33.50
C ILE A 39 28.93 -6.53 34.43
N ALA A 40 28.79 -5.22 34.69
CA ALA A 40 29.66 -4.48 35.60
C ALA A 40 29.57 -5.02 37.04
N VAL A 41 28.35 -5.33 37.52
CA VAL A 41 28.15 -5.94 38.85
C VAL A 41 28.82 -7.32 38.91
N GLN A 42 28.61 -8.17 37.90
CA GLN A 42 29.23 -9.50 37.82
C GLN A 42 30.77 -9.44 37.79
N ILE A 43 31.34 -8.50 37.04
CA ILE A 43 32.79 -8.29 36.99
C ILE A 43 33.31 -7.77 38.33
N SER A 44 32.59 -6.88 39.00
CA SER A 44 32.99 -6.36 40.31
C SER A 44 33.01 -7.45 41.39
N GLU A 45 32.06 -8.38 41.36
CA GLU A 45 32.04 -9.56 42.25
C GLU A 45 33.18 -10.52 41.93
N LEU A 46 33.54 -10.66 40.65
CA LEU A 46 34.66 -11.51 40.21
C LEU A 46 36.03 -10.98 40.67
N LEU A 47 36.21 -9.66 40.72
CA LEU A 47 37.50 -9.04 41.03
C LEU A 47 37.79 -8.86 42.53
N TRP A 48 36.80 -8.71 43.43
CA TRP A 48 37.06 -8.19 44.79
C TRP A 48 36.85 -9.13 46.00
N ARG A 49 36.19 -10.31 45.91
CA ARG A 49 36.23 -11.43 46.90
C ARG A 49 35.11 -12.50 46.72
N PRO A 50 35.28 -13.74 47.24
CA PRO A 50 34.28 -14.81 47.18
C PRO A 50 33.32 -14.69 48.38
N ALA A 51 32.29 -13.85 48.29
CA ALA A 51 31.31 -13.70 49.37
C ALA A 51 30.07 -14.56 49.13
N GLY A 52 30.09 -15.78 49.68
CA GLY A 52 28.88 -16.57 49.91
C GLY A 52 27.99 -15.87 50.95
N ALA A 53 26.97 -15.16 50.48
CA ALA A 53 25.69 -14.87 51.16
C ALA A 53 24.87 -13.78 50.44
N LEU A 54 25.48 -12.94 49.60
CA LEU A 54 24.79 -11.84 48.88
C LEU A 54 24.34 -12.21 47.45
N SER A 55 24.88 -13.29 46.86
CA SER A 55 24.51 -13.77 45.53
C SER A 55 23.02 -14.14 45.36
N PRO A 56 22.31 -14.76 46.34
CA PRO A 56 20.92 -15.11 46.12
C PRO A 56 19.99 -13.89 46.19
N LEU A 57 20.34 -12.87 46.99
CA LEU A 57 19.54 -11.67 47.12
C LEU A 57 19.65 -10.79 45.87
N ALA A 58 20.87 -10.65 45.34
CA ALA A 58 21.11 -9.97 44.06
C ALA A 58 20.44 -10.71 42.90
N ALA A 59 20.53 -12.05 42.86
CA ALA A 59 19.85 -12.86 41.86
C ALA A 59 18.31 -12.75 41.96
N ALA A 60 17.75 -12.74 43.16
CA ALA A 60 16.32 -12.55 43.37
C ALA A 60 15.83 -11.16 42.94
N ALA A 61 16.62 -10.11 43.23
CA ALA A 61 16.30 -8.75 42.79
C ALA A 61 16.32 -8.63 41.26
N LEU A 62 17.32 -9.23 40.60
CA LEU A 62 17.40 -9.28 39.13
C LEU A 62 16.26 -10.07 38.51
N LEU A 63 15.86 -11.18 39.12
CA LEU A 63 14.73 -11.99 38.66
C LEU A 63 13.41 -11.22 38.80
N MET A 64 13.17 -10.57 39.94
CA MET A 64 12.00 -9.72 40.17
C MET A 64 11.93 -8.55 39.17
N LEU A 65 13.05 -7.88 38.90
CA LEU A 65 13.13 -6.81 37.91
C LEU A 65 12.96 -7.31 36.48
N SER A 66 13.47 -8.50 36.14
CA SER A 66 13.26 -9.11 34.82
C SER A 66 11.78 -9.47 34.60
N LEU A 67 11.11 -10.00 35.63
CA LEU A 67 9.69 -10.31 35.58
C LEU A 67 8.84 -9.04 35.48
N ALA A 68 9.21 -7.97 36.20
CA ALA A 68 8.55 -6.67 36.10
C ALA A 68 8.74 -6.04 34.71
N ALA A 69 9.94 -6.14 34.12
CA ALA A 69 10.20 -5.66 32.77
C ALA A 69 9.45 -6.46 31.70
N ILE A 70 9.37 -7.79 31.84
CA ILE A 70 8.54 -8.65 30.99
C ILE A 70 7.06 -8.28 31.14
N GLY A 71 6.58 -8.10 32.37
CA GLY A 71 5.21 -7.68 32.65
C GLY A 71 4.88 -6.31 32.04
N ALA A 72 5.77 -5.34 32.18
CA ALA A 72 5.64 -4.01 31.56
C ALA A 72 5.69 -4.09 30.03
N LEU A 73 6.52 -4.97 29.45
CA LEU A 73 6.59 -5.19 28.01
C LEU A 73 5.34 -5.88 27.46
N LEU A 74 4.75 -6.81 28.21
CA LEU A 74 3.48 -7.46 27.89
C LEU A 74 2.31 -6.46 27.98
N GLN A 75 2.33 -5.55 28.97
CA GLN A 75 1.32 -4.49 29.13
C GLN A 75 1.50 -3.31 28.17
N ALA A 76 2.73 -3.05 27.70
CA ALA A 76 3.02 -2.02 26.69
C ALA A 76 2.65 -2.46 25.27
N ASN A 77 2.33 -3.74 25.07
CA ASN A 77 1.92 -4.28 23.78
C ASN A 77 0.59 -5.07 23.86
N PRO A 78 -0.54 -4.43 24.23
CA PRO A 78 -1.85 -5.03 23.99
C PRO A 78 -2.08 -5.22 22.47
N ASP A 79 -1.35 -4.51 21.61
CA ASP A 79 -1.44 -4.61 20.15
C ASP A 79 -0.64 -5.76 19.51
N LEU A 80 0.33 -6.38 20.21
CA LEU A 80 1.06 -7.56 19.68
C LEU A 80 0.28 -8.87 19.91
N PHE A 81 -0.54 -8.92 20.97
CA PHE A 81 -1.40 -10.05 21.32
C PHE A 81 -2.89 -9.77 21.19
N ALA A 82 -3.29 -8.52 20.93
CA ALA A 82 -4.49 -8.30 20.17
C ALA A 82 -4.32 -9.18 18.93
N ARG A 83 -5.18 -10.20 18.80
CA ARG A 83 -5.37 -10.87 17.52
C ARG A 83 -5.32 -9.73 16.51
N PRO A 84 -4.47 -9.77 15.47
CA PRO A 84 -4.61 -8.79 14.40
C PRO A 84 -6.11 -8.75 14.19
N VAL A 85 -6.70 -7.57 14.30
CA VAL A 85 -8.09 -7.38 13.89
C VAL A 85 -7.99 -7.81 12.44
N ARG A 86 -8.17 -9.12 12.18
CA ARG A 86 -8.22 -9.75 10.88
C ARG A 86 -9.36 -8.97 10.36
N PRO A 87 -9.10 -7.93 9.53
CA PRO A 87 -9.97 -6.77 9.38
C PRO A 87 -11.32 -7.40 9.34
N GLN A 88 -12.05 -7.32 10.49
CA GLN A 88 -13.22 -8.18 10.68
C GLN A 88 -14.01 -7.70 9.49
N PRO A 89 -14.14 -8.52 8.42
CA PRO A 89 -14.47 -8.00 7.10
C PRO A 89 -15.73 -7.28 7.41
N ALA A 90 -15.67 -5.93 7.39
CA ALA A 90 -16.48 -5.15 8.33
C ALA A 90 -17.80 -5.88 8.36
N GLU A 91 -18.37 -6.16 9.51
CA GLU A 91 -19.81 -6.07 9.43
C GLU A 91 -20.01 -4.58 8.99
N VAL A 92 -19.92 -4.24 7.68
CA VAL A 92 -20.96 -4.56 6.72
C VAL A 92 -21.99 -5.47 7.38
N SER A 93 -22.59 -4.99 8.49
CA SER A 93 -24.02 -4.84 8.56
C SER A 93 -24.34 -4.51 7.12
N LEU A 94 -24.90 -5.45 6.36
CA LEU A 94 -25.42 -5.16 5.05
C LEU A 94 -26.21 -3.85 5.27
N PRO A 95 -25.69 -2.66 4.90
CA PRO A 95 -26.38 -1.43 5.21
C PRO A 95 -27.30 -1.26 4.03
N ASP A 96 -28.35 -2.09 4.08
CA ASP A 96 -29.31 -2.37 3.03
C ASP A 96 -28.71 -2.69 1.65
N MET A 97 -29.44 -3.43 0.85
CA MET A 97 -29.46 -3.12 -0.58
C MET A 97 -30.18 -1.78 -0.78
N GLN A 98 -29.65 -0.71 -0.17
CA GLN A 98 -30.17 0.61 -0.39
C GLN A 98 -29.73 0.96 -1.80
N ALA A 99 -30.73 1.05 -2.69
CA ALA A 99 -30.59 1.71 -3.98
C ALA A 99 -29.72 2.95 -3.80
N PRO A 100 -28.84 3.27 -4.78
CA PRO A 100 -27.91 4.39 -4.65
C PRO A 100 -28.67 5.59 -4.12
N SER A 101 -28.32 6.00 -2.89
CA SER A 101 -28.88 7.22 -2.31
C SER A 101 -28.70 8.33 -3.35
N GLY A 102 -29.65 9.27 -3.47
CA GLY A 102 -29.58 10.32 -4.49
C GLY A 102 -28.25 11.10 -4.51
N ASP A 103 -27.52 11.07 -3.41
CA ASP A 103 -26.17 11.62 -3.28
C ASP A 103 -25.09 10.77 -3.96
N ASP A 104 -25.15 9.44 -3.92
CA ASP A 104 -24.17 8.57 -4.58
C ASP A 104 -24.25 8.70 -6.12
N ALA A 105 -25.46 8.86 -6.66
CA ALA A 105 -25.65 9.13 -8.09
C ALA A 105 -25.02 10.47 -8.52
N LYS A 106 -25.17 11.52 -7.70
CA LYS A 106 -24.52 12.83 -7.95
C LYS A 106 -22.99 12.73 -7.89
N ILE A 107 -22.47 11.96 -6.93
CA ILE A 107 -21.03 11.72 -6.80
C ILE A 107 -20.51 10.96 -8.02
N ALA A 108 -21.21 9.92 -8.46
CA ALA A 108 -20.86 9.16 -9.66
C ALA A 108 -20.88 10.03 -10.92
N ALA A 109 -21.89 10.88 -11.09
CA ALA A 109 -21.96 11.81 -12.22
C ALA A 109 -20.82 12.85 -12.20
N LYS A 110 -20.46 13.37 -11.03
CA LYS A 110 -19.32 14.30 -10.90
C LYS A 110 -17.99 13.59 -11.17
N LEU A 111 -17.83 12.36 -10.68
CA LEU A 111 -16.67 11.52 -10.96
C LEU A 111 -16.56 11.24 -12.46
N ASP A 112 -17.64 10.79 -13.10
CA ASP A 112 -17.66 10.51 -14.55
C ASP A 112 -17.30 11.76 -15.37
N ARG A 113 -17.81 12.94 -15.01
CA ARG A 113 -17.43 14.21 -15.64
C ARG A 113 -15.93 14.51 -15.51
N LEU A 114 -15.34 14.30 -14.34
CA LEU A 114 -13.90 14.51 -14.14
C LEU A 114 -13.07 13.52 -14.98
N MET A 115 -13.53 12.28 -15.09
CA MET A 115 -12.82 11.25 -15.85
C MET A 115 -12.97 11.46 -17.35
N ARG A 116 -14.18 11.63 -17.87
CA ARG A 116 -14.43 11.79 -19.32
C ARG A 116 -14.06 13.17 -19.84
N GLY A 117 -14.49 14.23 -19.14
CA GLY A 117 -14.33 15.61 -19.61
C GLY A 117 -12.92 16.14 -19.37
N GLU A 118 -12.44 16.08 -18.13
CA GLU A 118 -11.13 16.63 -17.76
C GLU A 118 -9.98 15.63 -17.92
N ARG A 119 -10.27 14.38 -18.33
CA ARG A 119 -9.29 13.29 -18.41
C ARG A 119 -8.43 13.17 -17.15
N ALA A 120 -9.05 13.30 -15.98
CA ALA A 120 -8.36 13.34 -14.69
C ALA A 120 -7.39 12.16 -14.50
N TYR A 121 -7.69 10.99 -15.06
CA TYR A 121 -6.83 9.80 -15.02
C TYR A 121 -5.44 10.01 -15.64
N ARG A 122 -5.25 10.96 -16.55
CA ARG A 122 -3.93 11.26 -17.14
C ARG A 122 -2.95 11.86 -16.13
N ALA A 123 -3.44 12.43 -15.03
CA ALA A 123 -2.57 12.91 -13.98
C ALA A 123 -1.78 11.75 -13.38
N GLU A 124 -0.47 11.85 -13.56
CA GLU A 124 0.52 10.82 -13.29
C GLU A 124 0.54 10.40 -11.81
N ASP A 125 0.36 11.36 -10.91
CA ASP A 125 0.36 11.25 -9.45
C ASP A 125 -1.05 11.26 -8.83
N LEU A 126 -2.10 11.06 -9.65
CA LEU A 126 -3.48 11.12 -9.16
C LEU A 126 -3.71 10.09 -8.05
N SER A 127 -3.85 10.59 -6.83
CA SER A 127 -4.23 9.80 -5.66
C SER A 127 -5.74 9.81 -5.45
N ILE A 128 -6.25 8.82 -4.71
CA ILE A 128 -7.65 8.80 -4.30
C ILE A 128 -8.00 10.01 -3.42
N ALA A 129 -7.05 10.51 -2.62
CA ALA A 129 -7.19 11.73 -1.84
C ALA A 129 -7.44 12.95 -2.73
N ALA A 130 -6.57 13.16 -3.73
CA ALA A 130 -6.71 14.26 -4.68
C ALA A 130 -8.02 14.17 -5.48
N LEU A 131 -8.40 12.97 -5.92
CA LEU A 131 -9.65 12.79 -6.64
C LEU A 131 -10.88 13.02 -5.75
N ALA A 132 -10.85 12.56 -4.50
CA ALA A 132 -11.93 12.76 -3.53
C ALA A 132 -12.14 14.25 -3.23
N LEU A 133 -11.06 15.02 -3.11
CA LEU A 133 -11.11 16.49 -2.97
C LEU A 133 -11.77 17.15 -4.19
N ARG A 134 -11.40 16.76 -5.41
CA ARG A 134 -12.03 17.29 -6.64
C ARG A 134 -13.51 16.94 -6.74
N VAL A 135 -13.88 15.72 -6.35
CA VAL A 135 -15.27 15.27 -6.27
C VAL A 135 -16.02 15.96 -5.10
N GLY A 136 -15.33 16.40 -4.06
CA GLY A 136 -15.90 17.07 -2.88
C GLY A 136 -16.50 16.08 -1.88
N VAL A 137 -15.85 14.92 -1.71
CA VAL A 137 -16.28 13.87 -0.77
C VAL A 137 -15.11 13.34 0.05
N PRO A 138 -15.35 12.73 1.22
CA PRO A 138 -14.32 12.00 1.94
C PRO A 138 -13.78 10.80 1.13
N GLU A 139 -12.49 10.49 1.29
CA GLU A 139 -11.81 9.39 0.58
C GLU A 139 -12.52 8.04 0.73
N TYR A 140 -12.99 7.71 1.94
CA TYR A 140 -13.66 6.44 2.20
C TYR A 140 -14.96 6.30 1.38
N LYS A 141 -15.67 7.41 1.14
CA LYS A 141 -16.91 7.43 0.35
C LYS A 141 -16.60 7.18 -1.12
N LEU A 142 -15.57 7.84 -1.66
CA LEU A 142 -15.11 7.60 -3.02
C LEU A 142 -14.60 6.15 -3.21
N ARG A 143 -13.84 5.63 -2.24
CA ARG A 143 -13.37 4.23 -2.28
C ARG A 143 -14.53 3.24 -2.26
N ARG A 144 -15.55 3.49 -1.42
CA ARG A 144 -16.78 2.67 -1.37
C ARG A 144 -17.53 2.70 -2.70
N LEU A 145 -17.67 3.89 -3.31
CA LEU A 145 -18.30 4.05 -4.62
C LEU A 145 -17.58 3.22 -5.68
N ILE A 146 -16.26 3.39 -5.80
CA ILE A 146 -15.42 2.70 -6.78
C ILE A 146 -15.48 1.18 -6.59
N ASN A 147 -15.39 0.71 -5.35
CA ASN A 147 -15.31 -0.72 -5.08
C ASN A 147 -16.66 -1.43 -5.17
N ARG A 148 -17.75 -0.78 -4.73
CA ARG A 148 -19.06 -1.43 -4.64
C ARG A 148 -19.97 -1.12 -5.82
N GLN A 149 -20.09 0.14 -6.19
CA GLN A 149 -21.02 0.56 -7.24
C GLN A 149 -20.39 0.42 -8.62
N LEU A 150 -19.12 0.78 -8.76
CA LEU A 150 -18.40 0.66 -10.04
C LEU A 150 -17.72 -0.71 -10.22
N GLY A 151 -17.65 -1.53 -9.18
CA GLY A 151 -17.16 -2.91 -9.27
C GLY A 151 -15.64 -3.09 -9.39
N HIS A 152 -14.84 -2.05 -9.13
CA HIS A 152 -13.38 -2.16 -9.22
C HIS A 152 -12.77 -2.68 -7.92
N ARG A 153 -11.83 -3.63 -8.02
CA ARG A 153 -11.12 -4.17 -6.84
C ARG A 153 -10.41 -3.11 -5.98
N ASN A 154 -9.94 -2.03 -6.60
CA ASN A 154 -9.27 -0.90 -5.95
C ASN A 154 -9.19 0.31 -6.89
N PHE A 155 -8.75 1.44 -6.36
CA PHE A 155 -8.58 2.70 -7.10
C PHE A 155 -7.63 2.60 -8.30
N ASN A 156 -6.52 1.87 -8.18
CA ASN A 156 -5.59 1.70 -9.31
C ASN A 156 -6.22 0.90 -10.45
N ALA A 157 -7.04 -0.11 -10.15
CA ALA A 157 -7.77 -0.86 -11.15
C ALA A 157 -8.79 0.03 -11.87
N TYR A 158 -9.45 0.93 -11.14
CA TYR A 158 -10.35 1.92 -11.72
C TYR A 158 -9.61 2.88 -12.66
N LEU A 159 -8.50 3.48 -12.23
CA LEU A 159 -7.69 4.35 -13.09
C LEU A 159 -7.20 3.61 -14.33
N ASN A 160 -6.68 2.40 -14.17
CA ASN A 160 -6.15 1.62 -15.27
C ASN A 160 -7.21 1.31 -16.34
N GLN A 161 -8.49 1.14 -15.99
CA GLN A 161 -9.54 0.96 -17.00
C GLN A 161 -9.59 2.15 -17.97
N TRP A 162 -9.59 3.38 -17.44
CA TRP A 162 -9.60 4.60 -18.25
C TRP A 162 -8.33 4.76 -19.07
N ARG A 163 -7.17 4.58 -18.42
CA ARG A 163 -5.86 4.72 -19.06
C ARG A 163 -5.68 3.69 -20.18
N LEU A 164 -6.04 2.44 -19.93
CA LEU A 164 -5.94 1.37 -20.93
C LEU A 164 -6.91 1.57 -22.07
N ALA A 165 -8.13 2.06 -21.83
CA ALA A 165 -9.07 2.39 -22.90
C ALA A 165 -8.46 3.44 -23.86
N GLU A 166 -7.89 4.51 -23.31
CA GLU A 166 -7.22 5.54 -24.09
C GLU A 166 -6.02 4.98 -24.88
N VAL A 167 -5.13 4.23 -24.21
CA VAL A 167 -3.97 3.62 -24.89
C VAL A 167 -4.43 2.67 -26.00
N THR A 168 -5.46 1.86 -25.75
CA THR A 168 -5.98 0.90 -26.73
C THR A 168 -6.49 1.60 -27.98
N GLN A 169 -7.25 2.69 -27.81
CA GLN A 169 -7.68 3.54 -28.93
C GLN A 169 -6.48 4.10 -29.70
N ALA A 170 -5.50 4.67 -29.00
CA ALA A 170 -4.30 5.24 -29.61
C ALA A 170 -3.43 4.19 -30.33
N LEU A 171 -3.39 2.95 -29.86
CA LEU A 171 -2.65 1.86 -30.52
C LEU A 171 -3.37 1.30 -31.75
N ALA A 172 -4.68 1.46 -31.84
CA ALA A 172 -5.48 1.06 -33.00
C ALA A 172 -5.57 2.15 -34.07
N ASP A 173 -5.23 3.39 -33.72
CA ASP A 173 -5.28 4.57 -34.59
C ASP A 173 -4.11 4.58 -35.60
N PRO A 174 -4.39 4.51 -36.93
CA PRO A 174 -3.36 4.59 -37.96
C PRO A 174 -2.52 5.87 -37.92
N ASP A 175 -3.09 6.99 -37.48
CA ASP A 175 -2.40 8.28 -37.42
C ASP A 175 -1.37 8.31 -36.28
N GLN A 176 -1.49 7.41 -35.30
CA GLN A 176 -0.56 7.28 -34.17
C GLN A 176 0.43 6.12 -34.32
N ARG A 177 0.50 5.51 -35.51
CA ARG A 177 1.37 4.34 -35.78
C ARG A 177 2.83 4.57 -35.37
N ASP A 178 3.35 5.76 -35.67
CA ASP A 178 4.76 6.11 -35.45
C ASP A 178 5.03 6.70 -34.07
N VAL A 179 3.99 6.97 -33.27
CA VAL A 179 4.15 7.43 -31.89
C VAL A 179 4.68 6.28 -31.02
N PRO A 180 5.77 6.45 -30.26
CA PRO A 180 6.28 5.40 -29.39
C PRO A 180 5.23 4.94 -28.38
N ILE A 181 5.10 3.62 -28.19
CA ILE A 181 4.16 3.04 -27.21
C ILE A 181 4.43 3.58 -25.80
N SER A 182 5.70 3.82 -25.47
CA SER A 182 6.09 4.42 -24.20
C SER A 182 5.50 5.81 -24.03
N THR A 183 5.53 6.64 -25.07
CA THR A 183 4.95 7.99 -25.04
C THR A 183 3.44 7.91 -24.83
N ILE A 184 2.73 7.07 -25.59
CA ILE A 184 1.27 6.89 -25.42
C ILE A 184 0.93 6.43 -24.00
N ALA A 185 1.70 5.51 -23.42
CA ALA A 185 1.45 5.03 -22.07
C ALA A 185 1.70 6.11 -21.00
N LEU A 186 2.78 6.88 -21.13
CA LEU A 186 3.10 7.97 -20.20
C LEU A 186 2.07 9.11 -20.31
N ASP A 187 1.67 9.48 -21.53
CA ASP A 187 0.66 10.51 -21.78
C ASP A 187 -0.72 10.12 -21.26
N ALA A 188 -1.04 8.82 -21.24
CA ALA A 188 -2.23 8.27 -20.60
C ALA A 188 -2.14 8.26 -19.06
N GLY A 189 -1.01 8.63 -18.46
CA GLY A 189 -0.81 8.79 -17.02
C GLY A 189 -0.17 7.60 -16.31
N PHE A 190 0.40 6.62 -17.03
CA PHE A 190 1.18 5.57 -16.38
C PHE A 190 2.53 6.12 -15.90
N GLN A 191 2.86 5.91 -14.61
CA GLN A 191 4.15 6.34 -14.03
C GLN A 191 5.39 5.62 -14.60
N SER A 192 5.20 4.41 -15.13
CA SER A 192 6.28 3.62 -15.74
C SER A 192 5.74 2.49 -16.60
N LEU A 193 6.60 1.97 -17.48
CA LEU A 193 6.22 0.92 -18.44
C LEU A 193 5.98 -0.45 -17.79
N GLY A 194 6.58 -0.74 -16.64
CA GLY A 194 6.42 -2.03 -15.96
C GLY A 194 4.96 -2.31 -15.55
N PRO A 195 4.33 -1.43 -14.74
CA PRO A 195 2.91 -1.52 -14.41
C PRO A 195 1.99 -1.47 -15.64
N PHE A 196 2.29 -0.59 -16.61
CA PHE A 196 1.55 -0.50 -17.88
C PHE A 196 1.53 -1.84 -18.62
N ASN A 197 2.70 -2.41 -18.94
CA ASN A 197 2.80 -3.65 -19.71
C ASN A 197 2.05 -4.81 -19.04
N ARG A 198 2.12 -4.91 -17.71
CA ARG A 198 1.38 -5.93 -16.96
C ARG A 198 -0.13 -5.72 -17.04
N ALA A 199 -0.58 -4.48 -16.85
CA ALA A 199 -2.00 -4.15 -16.90
C ALA A 199 -2.58 -4.36 -18.31
N PHE A 200 -1.87 -3.90 -19.35
CA PHE A 200 -2.28 -4.03 -20.74
C PHE A 200 -2.39 -5.49 -21.17
N LYS A 201 -1.40 -6.32 -20.82
CA LYS A 201 -1.42 -7.76 -21.13
C LYS A 201 -2.50 -8.50 -20.35
N ALA A 202 -2.77 -8.11 -19.11
CA ALA A 202 -3.83 -8.71 -18.31
C ALA A 202 -5.23 -8.41 -18.88
N GLU A 203 -5.43 -7.21 -19.44
CA GLU A 203 -6.70 -6.78 -20.03
C GLU A 203 -6.91 -7.36 -21.44
N THR A 204 -5.90 -7.25 -22.30
CA THR A 204 -6.03 -7.57 -23.74
C THR A 204 -5.54 -8.97 -24.11
N GLY A 205 -4.81 -9.64 -23.22
CA GLY A 205 -4.11 -10.90 -23.53
C GLY A 205 -2.83 -10.74 -24.36
N LEU A 206 -2.58 -9.55 -24.92
CA LEU A 206 -1.49 -9.28 -25.87
C LEU A 206 -0.46 -8.31 -25.29
N THR A 207 0.75 -8.30 -25.86
CA THR A 207 1.69 -7.20 -25.60
C THR A 207 1.23 -5.95 -26.38
N PRO A 208 1.55 -4.73 -25.91
CA PRO A 208 1.19 -3.50 -26.62
C PRO A 208 1.65 -3.49 -28.08
N THR A 209 2.87 -3.97 -28.35
CA THR A 209 3.43 -4.06 -29.71
C THR A 209 2.64 -5.04 -30.58
N ALA A 210 2.32 -6.21 -30.05
CA ALA A 210 1.51 -7.20 -30.77
C ALA A 210 0.10 -6.69 -31.04
N PHE A 211 -0.52 -6.04 -30.05
CA PHE A 211 -1.84 -5.43 -30.19
C PHE A 211 -1.86 -4.37 -31.29
N ARG A 212 -0.90 -3.44 -31.31
CA ARG A 212 -0.78 -2.42 -32.37
C ARG A 212 -0.65 -3.05 -33.76
N ALA A 213 0.24 -4.04 -33.90
CA ALA A 213 0.45 -4.70 -35.19
C ALA A 213 -0.82 -5.39 -35.69
N GLN A 214 -1.57 -6.03 -34.80
CA GLN A 214 -2.84 -6.67 -35.13
C GLN A 214 -3.91 -5.64 -35.49
N ALA A 215 -4.14 -4.64 -34.64
CA ALA A 215 -5.18 -3.62 -34.85
C ALA A 215 -4.99 -2.85 -36.17
N LEU A 216 -3.76 -2.44 -36.50
CA LEU A 216 -3.46 -1.74 -37.75
C LEU A 216 -3.58 -2.64 -38.99
N SER A 217 -3.30 -3.94 -38.84
CA SER A 217 -3.48 -4.90 -39.93
C SER A 217 -4.97 -5.15 -40.21
N ASP A 218 -5.78 -5.23 -39.15
CA ASP A 218 -7.23 -5.42 -39.24
C ASP A 218 -7.91 -4.18 -39.84
N ALA A 219 -7.50 -2.97 -39.44
CA ALA A 219 -7.99 -1.71 -40.02
C ALA A 219 -7.70 -1.59 -41.53
N LYS A 220 -6.58 -2.15 -42.01
CA LYS A 220 -6.25 -2.19 -43.44
C LYS A 220 -7.09 -3.22 -44.22
N ARG A 221 -7.56 -4.29 -43.56
CA ARG A 221 -8.35 -5.37 -44.17
C ARG A 221 -9.84 -5.07 -44.19
N ASP A 222 -10.36 -4.41 -43.17
CA ASP A 222 -11.76 -4.00 -43.08
C ASP A 222 -11.87 -2.61 -42.41
N PRO A 223 -12.03 -1.54 -43.22
CA PRO A 223 -12.16 -0.17 -42.71
C PRO A 223 -13.37 0.03 -41.78
N SER A 224 -14.39 -0.83 -41.84
CA SER A 224 -15.59 -0.79 -40.99
C SER A 224 -15.33 -1.31 -39.57
N ALA A 225 -14.34 -2.19 -39.40
CA ALA A 225 -13.99 -2.78 -38.10
C ALA A 225 -13.25 -1.80 -37.17
N ALA A 226 -12.47 -0.87 -37.73
CA ALA A 226 -11.72 0.14 -36.97
C ALA A 226 -12.64 1.05 -36.12
N ALA A 227 -13.85 1.36 -36.61
CA ALA A 227 -14.83 2.18 -35.88
C ALA A 227 -15.39 1.47 -34.63
N LYS A 228 -15.41 0.14 -34.60
CA LYS A 228 -15.93 -0.65 -33.45
C LYS A 228 -14.90 -0.87 -32.35
N ALA A 229 -13.61 -0.89 -32.68
CA ALA A 229 -12.53 -0.96 -31.69
C ALA A 229 -12.29 0.38 -30.98
N ALA A 230 -12.79 1.48 -31.54
CA ALA A 230 -12.67 2.84 -31.03
C ALA A 230 -13.85 3.31 -30.15
N THR A 231 -14.92 2.52 -30.00
CA THR A 231 -16.12 2.84 -29.20
C THR A 231 -16.14 2.05 -27.90
#